data_AF-A0AB34H979-F1
#
_entry.id   AF-A0AB34H979-F1
#
_cell.length_a   1.000
_cell.length_b   1.000
_cell.length_c   1.000
_cell.angle_alpha   90.00
_cell.angle_beta   90.00
_cell.angle_gamma   90.00
#
_symmetry.space_group_name_H-M   'P 1'
#
loop_
_entity.id
_entity.type
_entity.pdbx_description
1 polymer ?
#
loop_
_entity_poly.entity_id
_entity_poly.type
_entity_poly.pdbx_seq_one_letter_code
_entity_poly.pdbx_strand_id
1 'polypeptide(L)'
;MSPDPRTDSSLTMAAAPAAACRPPVEERTELPEVRLRGMAAAATMAAAARELVLRAGASDMEEEEGPLGGPGLQEPLQLGELDITSDEFILDEVDVHIQANLEDELVKEALKTGVDLRHYSKQVELELQQIEQKSIRDYIQESENIASLHNQITACDAVLERMEQMLGAFQSDLSSISSEIRTLQEQSGAMNIRLRNRQAVRGKLGELVDGLVVPSALVTAILEAPVTEPRFLEQLQELDAKAAAVREQEARGTAACADVRGVLDRLRIKAVTKIREFILQKIYSFRKPMTNYQIPQTALLKYRFFYQFLLGNERATAKEIRDEYVETLSKIYLSYYRSYLGRLMKVQYEEVAEKDDLMGVEDTAKKDILELRGPHAGSGDCDLTVFLDSDSPRFFSKPSLRSRNTIFTLGTRGSVISPTELEAPILVPHTAQRGEQRYPFEALFRSQHYALLDNSCREYLFICEFFVVSGSAAQDLFHAVMGRTLSMTLKHLESYLTDCYDAIAVFLCIHIVLRFRNIAAKRDVPALDRSLSSGP
;
A
#
# COMPACT_ATOMS: atom_id res chain seq x y z
N MET A 1 40.33 -20.95 60.06
CA MET A 1 39.00 -21.46 59.66
C MET A 1 38.31 -20.37 58.88
N SER A 2 38.10 -20.59 57.58
CA SER A 2 37.09 -19.90 56.76
C SER A 2 35.67 -20.26 57.29
N PRO A 3 34.55 -19.63 56.85
CA PRO A 3 34.38 -18.54 55.86
C PRO A 3 33.34 -17.43 56.24
N ASP A 4 33.27 -16.41 55.37
CA ASP A 4 32.24 -15.38 55.04
C ASP A 4 30.80 -15.50 55.60
N PRO A 5 30.00 -14.39 55.78
CA PRO A 5 29.59 -13.51 54.65
C PRO A 5 29.10 -12.04 54.90
N ARG A 6 28.94 -11.29 53.79
CA ARG A 6 28.02 -10.13 53.51
C ARG A 6 28.22 -8.80 54.29
N THR A 7 28.48 -7.69 53.56
CA THR A 7 27.53 -6.61 53.14
C THR A 7 28.24 -5.28 52.83
N ASP A 8 27.91 -4.71 51.67
CA ASP A 8 27.67 -3.30 51.30
C ASP A 8 28.49 -2.13 51.88
N SER A 9 29.09 -1.34 50.98
CA SER A 9 29.13 0.15 50.95
C SER A 9 29.97 0.59 49.72
N SER A 10 29.34 1.12 48.67
CA SER A 10 29.13 2.55 48.36
C SER A 10 30.41 3.37 48.12
N LEU A 11 30.61 3.85 46.87
CA LEU A 11 31.18 5.15 46.44
C LEU A 11 31.65 5.02 44.97
N THR A 12 30.80 5.39 44.00
CA THR A 12 30.95 6.61 43.18
C THR A 12 32.34 6.85 42.60
N MET A 13 32.52 6.52 41.32
CA MET A 13 33.53 7.17 40.48
C MET A 13 32.91 7.66 39.16
N ALA A 14 33.20 8.92 38.90
CA ALA A 14 32.70 9.74 37.82
C ALA A 14 33.20 9.27 36.44
N ALA A 15 32.30 9.30 35.48
CA ALA A 15 32.57 9.12 34.07
C ALA A 15 33.12 10.42 33.46
N ALA A 16 34.27 10.34 32.81
CA ALA A 16 34.79 11.34 31.87
C ALA A 16 34.50 10.88 30.43
N PRO A 17 34.06 11.76 29.50
CA PRO A 17 33.67 11.35 28.17
C PRO A 17 34.84 11.38 27.17
N ALA A 18 34.93 10.36 26.34
CA ALA A 18 35.85 10.26 25.23
C ALA A 18 35.36 11.09 24.02
N ALA A 19 36.29 11.83 23.44
CA ALA A 19 36.11 12.67 22.27
C ALA A 19 35.85 11.86 20.99
N ALA A 20 34.85 12.26 20.21
CA ALA A 20 34.70 11.87 18.81
C ALA A 20 34.16 13.07 18.01
N CYS A 21 34.91 13.43 16.97
CA CYS A 21 34.70 14.56 16.07
C CYS A 21 33.30 14.56 15.42
N ARG A 22 32.63 15.71 15.46
CA ARG A 22 31.47 16.04 14.62
C ARG A 22 31.94 16.80 13.36
N PRO A 23 31.37 16.54 12.17
CA PRO A 23 31.40 17.49 11.05
C PRO A 23 30.37 18.63 11.27
N PRO A 24 30.53 19.78 10.59
CA PRO A 24 29.73 20.97 10.87
C PRO A 24 28.34 20.92 10.24
N VAL A 25 27.45 21.70 10.85
CA VAL A 25 26.07 21.98 10.42
C VAL A 25 26.13 23.00 9.29
N GLU A 26 25.61 22.67 8.11
CA GLU A 26 25.35 23.64 7.04
C GLU A 26 23.99 24.31 7.23
N GLU A 27 24.06 25.63 7.26
CA GLU A 27 22.99 26.60 7.44
C GLU A 27 22.21 26.76 6.12
N ARG A 28 20.89 26.70 6.19
CA ARG A 28 20.00 26.95 5.04
C ARG A 28 19.99 28.44 4.70
N THR A 29 20.50 28.81 3.53
CA THR A 29 20.18 30.08 2.86
C THR A 29 19.39 29.80 1.59
N GLU A 30 18.12 30.20 1.59
CA GLU A 30 17.24 30.24 0.42
C GLU A 30 17.55 31.49 -0.43
N LEU A 31 17.76 31.32 -1.75
CA LEU A 31 17.82 32.39 -2.76
C LEU A 31 17.31 31.87 -4.14
N PRO A 32 16.87 32.74 -5.08
CA PRO A 32 15.59 32.61 -5.78
C PRO A 32 15.61 32.03 -7.22
N GLU A 33 14.42 31.65 -7.68
CA GLU A 33 13.96 30.97 -8.91
C GLU A 33 14.32 31.52 -10.30
N VAL A 34 15.33 32.37 -10.50
CA VAL A 34 15.50 33.05 -11.82
C VAL A 34 16.47 32.34 -12.81
N ARG A 35 17.07 31.20 -12.44
CA ARG A 35 18.06 30.53 -13.32
C ARG A 35 17.55 29.37 -14.19
N LEU A 36 16.29 28.97 -14.05
CA LEU A 36 15.73 27.81 -14.77
C LEU A 36 15.25 28.09 -16.20
N ARG A 37 15.11 29.36 -16.62
CA ARG A 37 14.70 29.70 -18.01
C ARG A 37 15.86 29.85 -19.00
N GLY A 38 17.10 30.02 -18.53
CA GLY A 38 18.28 30.19 -19.40
C GLY A 38 18.89 28.89 -19.91
N MET A 39 18.75 27.78 -19.18
CA MET A 39 19.37 26.50 -19.57
C MET A 39 18.54 25.69 -20.58
N ALA A 40 17.23 25.92 -20.67
CA ALA A 40 16.37 25.22 -21.63
C ALA A 40 16.57 25.70 -23.08
N ALA A 41 16.93 26.98 -23.30
CA ALA A 41 17.16 27.53 -24.63
C ALA A 41 18.53 27.14 -25.24
N ALA A 42 19.53 26.87 -24.39
CA ALA A 42 20.85 26.43 -24.84
C ALA A 42 20.86 24.95 -25.28
N ALA A 43 20.04 24.11 -24.65
CA ALA A 43 19.93 22.69 -24.99
C ALA A 43 19.21 22.43 -26.32
N THR A 44 18.24 23.26 -26.70
CA THR A 44 17.50 23.14 -27.96
C THR A 44 18.29 23.62 -29.18
N MET A 45 19.14 24.65 -29.05
CA MET A 45 20.02 25.07 -30.16
C MET A 45 21.16 24.08 -30.44
N ALA A 46 21.66 23.39 -29.41
CA ALA A 46 22.69 22.36 -29.58
C ALA A 46 22.16 21.06 -30.24
N ALA A 47 20.86 20.77 -30.07
CA ALA A 47 20.20 19.65 -30.73
C ALA A 47 19.92 19.92 -32.22
N ALA A 48 19.49 21.15 -32.57
CA ALA A 48 19.22 21.53 -33.96
C ALA A 48 20.49 21.58 -34.84
N ALA A 49 21.66 21.90 -34.26
CA ALA A 49 22.94 21.92 -34.98
C ALA A 49 23.48 20.51 -35.32
N ARG A 50 23.06 19.47 -34.59
CA ARG A 50 23.50 18.07 -34.84
C ARG A 50 22.67 17.37 -35.93
N GLU A 51 21.46 17.83 -36.20
CA GLU A 51 20.58 17.21 -37.22
C GLU A 51 20.86 17.73 -38.64
N LEU A 52 21.44 18.93 -38.78
CA LEU A 52 21.81 19.51 -40.09
C LEU A 52 23.14 19.01 -40.67
N VAL A 53 24.03 18.46 -39.84
CA VAL A 53 25.34 17.93 -40.31
C VAL A 53 25.22 16.47 -40.77
N LEU A 54 24.18 15.75 -40.34
CA LEU A 54 23.98 14.33 -40.68
C LEU A 54 23.14 14.10 -41.96
N ARG A 55 22.71 15.18 -42.64
CA ARG A 55 21.89 15.11 -43.87
C ARG A 55 22.62 15.51 -45.16
N ALA A 56 23.91 15.84 -45.10
CA ALA A 56 24.69 16.33 -46.25
C ALA A 56 25.76 15.35 -46.77
N GLY A 57 25.78 14.09 -46.32
CA GLY A 57 26.84 13.15 -46.69
C GLY A 57 26.33 11.76 -47.08
N ALA A 58 25.70 11.64 -48.25
CA ALA A 58 25.63 10.39 -49.01
C ALA A 58 25.09 10.65 -50.45
N SER A 59 25.98 10.55 -51.43
CA SER A 59 25.73 10.03 -52.80
C SER A 59 27.11 9.94 -53.47
N ASP A 60 27.69 8.75 -53.52
CA ASP A 60 27.74 7.89 -54.71
C ASP A 60 28.74 8.40 -55.75
N MET A 61 29.79 7.62 -56.01
CA MET A 61 30.36 7.36 -57.34
C MET A 61 31.37 6.22 -57.22
N GLU A 62 31.15 5.23 -58.06
CA GLU A 62 31.72 3.88 -58.10
C GLU A 62 33.15 3.86 -58.65
N GLU A 63 33.91 2.83 -58.28
CA GLU A 63 35.14 2.43 -58.96
C GLU A 63 34.81 1.77 -60.31
N GLU A 64 35.50 2.17 -61.39
CA GLU A 64 35.59 1.38 -62.63
C GLU A 64 37.04 1.42 -63.16
N GLU A 65 37.55 0.25 -63.57
CA GLU A 65 38.92 0.03 -64.06
C GLU A 65 39.15 0.47 -65.52
N GLY A 66 40.24 1.22 -65.76
CA GLY A 66 41.16 1.19 -66.93
C GLY A 66 40.65 1.65 -68.32
N PRO A 67 41.53 1.76 -69.35
CA PRO A 67 42.94 2.21 -69.42
C PRO A 67 43.14 3.36 -70.46
N LEU A 68 44.40 3.79 -70.65
CA LEU A 68 45.00 4.51 -71.82
C LEU A 68 45.29 6.03 -71.68
N GLY A 69 46.55 6.37 -72.03
CA GLY A 69 46.90 7.59 -72.78
C GLY A 69 47.57 8.73 -71.98
N GLY A 70 48.89 8.92 -72.17
CA GLY A 70 49.66 10.08 -71.68
C GLY A 70 49.38 11.38 -72.48
N PRO A 71 50.29 12.38 -72.53
CA PRO A 71 51.61 12.52 -71.90
C PRO A 71 51.80 13.86 -71.14
N GLY A 72 52.82 13.96 -70.27
CA GLY A 72 53.09 15.19 -69.50
C GLY A 72 54.50 15.25 -68.90
N LEU A 73 55.49 15.33 -69.79
CA LEU A 73 56.83 15.94 -69.68
C LEU A 73 57.38 16.24 -68.26
N GLN A 74 58.32 15.40 -67.82
CA GLN A 74 59.43 15.80 -66.95
C GLN A 74 60.65 16.05 -67.84
N GLU A 75 61.14 17.28 -67.90
CA GLU A 75 62.48 17.60 -68.44
C GLU A 75 63.52 17.41 -67.32
N PRO A 76 64.50 16.51 -67.48
CA PRO A 76 65.68 16.48 -66.64
C PRO A 76 66.69 17.56 -67.08
N LEU A 77 67.37 18.14 -66.10
CA LEU A 77 68.46 19.11 -66.27
C LEU A 77 69.56 18.54 -67.19
N GLN A 78 69.72 19.15 -68.37
CA GLN A 78 70.77 18.84 -69.33
C GLN A 78 72.09 19.45 -68.87
N LEU A 79 72.97 18.64 -68.26
CA LEU A 79 74.39 18.96 -68.15
C LEU A 79 75.01 18.82 -69.55
N GLY A 80 75.33 19.95 -70.17
CA GLY A 80 76.03 20.00 -71.44
C GLY A 80 77.42 19.35 -71.30
N GLU A 81 77.70 18.39 -72.17
CA GLU A 81 79.03 17.84 -72.39
C GLU A 81 79.92 18.96 -72.95
N LEU A 82 80.80 19.54 -72.12
CA LEU A 82 81.99 20.20 -72.64
C LEU A 82 82.95 19.11 -73.09
N ASP A 83 82.93 18.86 -74.40
CA ASP A 83 83.94 18.06 -75.09
C ASP A 83 85.24 18.88 -75.17
N ILE A 84 86.18 18.58 -74.26
CA ILE A 84 87.52 19.22 -74.20
C ILE A 84 88.58 18.25 -74.74
N THR A 85 88.18 17.30 -75.58
CA THR A 85 89.10 16.25 -76.04
C THR A 85 88.91 15.93 -77.51
N SER A 86 89.17 16.87 -78.43
CA SER A 86 90.09 16.66 -79.57
C SER A 86 90.10 17.81 -80.61
N ASP A 87 91.18 18.60 -80.55
CA ASP A 87 92.03 19.11 -81.64
C ASP A 87 91.43 19.68 -82.95
N GLU A 88 91.07 20.97 -82.92
CA GLU A 88 91.31 21.90 -84.05
C GLU A 88 91.85 23.24 -83.51
N PHE A 89 93.15 23.49 -83.70
CA PHE A 89 93.82 24.74 -83.32
C PHE A 89 93.35 25.90 -84.22
N ILE A 90 92.40 26.71 -83.76
CA ILE A 90 92.01 27.98 -84.39
C ILE A 90 92.97 29.07 -83.89
N LEU A 91 93.97 29.39 -84.72
CA LEU A 91 95.03 30.36 -84.46
C LEU A 91 94.59 31.84 -84.64
N ASP A 92 93.33 32.11 -84.96
CA ASP A 92 92.84 33.45 -85.32
C ASP A 92 92.49 34.35 -84.10
N GLU A 93 92.32 33.79 -82.90
CA GLU A 93 92.08 34.59 -81.67
C GLU A 93 93.37 35.12 -81.02
N VAL A 94 94.54 34.60 -81.42
CA VAL A 94 95.83 35.01 -80.86
C VAL A 94 96.12 36.48 -81.17
N ASP A 95 95.77 36.95 -82.37
CA ASP A 95 95.98 38.35 -82.78
C ASP A 95 95.08 39.32 -82.01
N VAL A 96 93.85 38.90 -81.67
CA VAL A 96 92.91 39.70 -80.86
C VAL A 96 93.43 39.83 -79.42
N HIS A 97 93.95 38.75 -78.84
CA HIS A 97 94.59 38.79 -77.51
C HIS A 97 95.90 39.57 -77.49
N ILE A 98 96.69 39.53 -78.56
CA ILE A 98 97.90 40.35 -78.70
C ILE A 98 97.52 41.84 -78.76
N GLN A 99 96.50 42.20 -79.55
CA GLN A 99 96.06 43.60 -79.66
C GLN A 99 95.48 44.13 -78.34
N ALA A 100 94.68 43.33 -77.63
CA ALA A 100 94.15 43.69 -76.31
C ALA A 100 95.25 43.84 -75.24
N ASN A 101 96.25 42.96 -75.25
CA ASN A 101 97.41 43.08 -74.34
C ASN A 101 98.34 44.25 -74.67
N LEU A 102 98.39 44.71 -75.94
CA LEU A 102 99.10 45.93 -76.32
C LEU A 102 98.35 47.22 -75.93
N GLU A 103 97.08 47.13 -75.56
CA GLU A 103 96.28 48.27 -75.10
C GLU A 103 96.38 48.52 -73.59
N ASP A 104 96.78 47.52 -72.80
CA ASP A 104 96.97 47.60 -71.35
C ASP A 104 98.12 48.57 -70.98
N GLU A 105 97.80 49.61 -70.20
CA GLU A 105 98.74 50.70 -69.86
C GLU A 105 99.98 50.18 -69.13
N LEU A 106 99.82 49.15 -68.30
CA LEU A 106 100.93 48.49 -67.58
C LEU A 106 101.89 47.77 -68.54
N VAL A 107 101.36 47.13 -69.59
CA VAL A 107 102.17 46.43 -70.60
C VAL A 107 102.90 47.43 -71.51
N LYS A 108 102.28 48.58 -71.82
CA LYS A 108 102.91 49.70 -72.55
C LYS A 108 104.05 50.36 -71.77
N GLU A 109 103.90 50.57 -70.45
CA GLU A 109 104.98 51.10 -69.61
C GLU A 109 106.13 50.10 -69.45
N ALA A 110 105.82 48.80 -69.32
CA ALA A 110 106.81 47.72 -69.22
C ALA A 110 107.65 47.57 -70.52
N LEU A 111 107.05 47.73 -71.69
CA LEU A 111 107.76 47.68 -72.98
C LEU A 111 108.60 48.94 -73.26
N LYS A 112 108.13 50.13 -72.86
CA LYS A 112 108.88 51.40 -73.03
C LYS A 112 110.10 51.52 -72.14
N THR A 113 110.07 50.90 -70.96
CA THR A 113 111.20 50.88 -70.01
C THR A 113 112.23 49.80 -70.33
N GLY A 114 112.00 48.97 -71.36
CA GLY A 114 112.97 47.98 -71.84
C GLY A 114 113.28 46.90 -70.80
N VAL A 115 112.34 46.60 -69.90
CA VAL A 115 112.50 45.62 -68.83
C VAL A 115 111.96 44.27 -69.31
N ASP A 116 112.74 43.21 -69.12
CA ASP A 116 112.40 41.85 -69.58
C ASP A 116 111.05 41.38 -68.98
N LEU A 117 110.06 41.09 -69.83
CA LEU A 117 108.70 40.71 -69.44
C LEU A 117 108.66 39.46 -68.55
N ARG A 118 109.66 38.58 -68.68
CA ARG A 118 109.81 37.40 -67.81
C ARG A 118 110.23 37.75 -66.38
N HIS A 119 110.93 38.87 -66.20
CA HIS A 119 111.25 39.39 -64.87
C HIS A 119 110.04 40.09 -64.25
N TYR A 120 109.23 40.78 -65.06
CA TYR A 120 108.01 41.44 -64.61
C TYR A 120 106.90 40.45 -64.26
N SER A 121 106.69 39.39 -65.07
CA SER A 121 105.74 38.32 -64.73
C SER A 121 106.13 37.63 -63.43
N LYS A 122 107.43 37.39 -63.21
CA LYS A 122 107.95 36.87 -61.93
C LYS A 122 107.71 37.84 -60.78
N GLN A 123 107.74 39.14 -61.01
CA GLN A 123 107.44 40.14 -59.98
C GLN A 123 105.95 40.16 -59.63
N VAL A 124 105.06 40.10 -60.63
CA VAL A 124 103.61 40.04 -60.42
C VAL A 124 103.20 38.73 -59.77
N GLU A 125 103.77 37.60 -60.17
CA GLU A 125 103.58 36.31 -59.46
C GLU A 125 104.00 36.42 -57.99
N LEU A 126 105.09 37.15 -57.71
CA LEU A 126 105.56 37.42 -56.35
C LEU A 126 104.57 38.31 -55.57
N GLU A 127 104.03 39.35 -56.19
CA GLU A 127 103.04 40.25 -55.58
C GLU A 127 101.70 39.54 -55.35
N LEU A 128 101.27 38.70 -56.28
CA LEU A 128 100.05 37.91 -56.17
C LEU A 128 100.18 36.87 -55.06
N GLN A 129 101.32 36.16 -55.00
CA GLN A 129 101.65 35.27 -53.89
C GLN A 129 101.68 36.02 -52.55
N GLN A 130 102.20 37.26 -52.53
CA GLN A 130 102.17 38.08 -51.32
C GLN A 130 100.74 38.47 -50.91
N ILE A 131 99.84 38.76 -51.85
CA ILE A 131 98.45 39.12 -51.57
C ILE A 131 97.66 37.89 -51.14
N GLU A 132 97.80 36.76 -51.83
CA GLU A 132 97.20 35.49 -51.40
C GLU A 132 97.65 35.14 -50.00
N GLN A 133 98.95 35.28 -49.73
CA GLN A 133 99.49 35.03 -48.40
C GLN A 133 99.03 36.08 -47.37
N LYS A 134 98.65 37.30 -47.77
CA LYS A 134 98.02 38.31 -46.89
C LYS A 134 96.55 37.98 -46.62
N SER A 135 95.75 37.65 -47.64
CA SER A 135 94.34 37.28 -47.48
C SER A 135 94.18 35.98 -46.70
N ILE A 136 95.05 34.99 -46.93
CA ILE A 136 95.12 33.78 -46.11
C ILE A 136 95.50 34.14 -44.68
N ARG A 137 96.43 35.08 -44.47
CA ARG A 137 96.77 35.57 -43.13
C ARG A 137 95.59 36.27 -42.45
N ASP A 138 94.82 37.09 -43.17
CA ASP A 138 93.65 37.79 -42.63
C ASP A 138 92.52 36.81 -42.31
N TYR A 139 92.28 35.80 -43.16
CA TYR A 139 91.34 34.72 -42.88
C TYR A 139 91.78 33.85 -41.70
N ILE A 140 93.06 33.52 -41.61
CA ILE A 140 93.62 32.79 -40.46
C ILE A 140 93.48 33.64 -39.19
N GLN A 141 93.71 34.95 -39.28
CA GLN A 141 93.58 35.86 -38.15
C GLN A 141 92.13 35.98 -37.66
N GLU A 142 91.15 36.11 -38.56
CA GLU A 142 89.73 36.22 -38.21
C GLU A 142 89.06 34.85 -37.98
N SER A 143 89.73 33.75 -38.35
CA SER A 143 89.20 32.39 -38.18
C SER A 143 88.88 32.06 -36.73
N GLU A 144 89.65 32.60 -35.78
CA GLU A 144 89.42 32.41 -34.35
C GLU A 144 88.12 33.08 -33.89
N ASN A 145 87.80 34.27 -34.42
CA ASN A 145 86.57 34.99 -34.10
C ASN A 145 85.34 34.33 -34.72
N ILE A 146 85.43 33.88 -35.97
CA ILE A 146 84.36 33.15 -36.65
C ILE A 146 84.13 31.79 -35.97
N ALA A 147 85.20 31.09 -35.61
CA ALA A 147 85.11 29.84 -34.85
C ALA A 147 84.48 30.07 -33.47
N SER A 148 84.84 31.16 -32.78
CA SER A 148 84.23 31.55 -31.50
C SER A 148 82.73 31.83 -31.64
N LEU A 149 82.31 32.61 -32.64
CA LEU A 149 80.90 32.90 -32.90
C LEU A 149 80.13 31.63 -33.25
N HIS A 150 80.68 30.78 -34.11
CA HIS A 150 80.08 29.51 -34.48
C HIS A 150 79.95 28.59 -33.26
N ASN A 151 80.96 28.55 -32.38
CA ASN A 151 80.89 27.82 -31.12
C ASN A 151 79.79 28.37 -30.19
N GLN A 152 79.57 29.70 -30.16
CA GLN A 152 78.50 30.32 -29.38
C GLN A 152 77.11 30.03 -29.96
N ILE A 153 76.94 30.09 -31.28
CA ILE A 153 75.67 29.75 -31.95
C ILE A 153 75.36 28.28 -31.72
N THR A 154 76.33 27.40 -31.94
CA THR A 154 76.19 25.95 -31.66
C THR A 154 75.88 25.70 -30.19
N ALA A 155 76.44 26.48 -29.26
CA ALA A 155 76.09 26.39 -27.85
C ALA A 155 74.65 26.86 -27.55
N CYS A 156 74.19 27.94 -28.18
CA CYS A 156 72.80 28.41 -28.07
C CYS A 156 71.82 27.39 -28.67
N ASP A 157 72.11 26.81 -29.83
CA ASP A 157 71.31 25.76 -30.45
C ASP A 157 71.25 24.53 -29.55
N ALA A 158 72.37 24.12 -28.94
CA ALA A 158 72.39 23.04 -27.96
C ALA A 158 71.57 23.34 -26.69
N VAL A 159 71.41 24.62 -26.32
CA VAL A 159 70.54 25.03 -25.20
C VAL A 159 69.07 25.03 -25.62
N LEU A 160 68.75 25.52 -26.82
CA LEU A 160 67.39 25.51 -27.37
C LEU A 160 66.90 24.08 -27.61
N GLU A 161 67.74 23.20 -28.13
CA GLU A 161 67.45 21.78 -28.31
C GLU A 161 67.14 21.11 -26.97
N ARG A 162 67.87 21.45 -25.90
CA ARG A 162 67.55 20.97 -24.54
C ARG A 162 66.23 21.51 -24.02
N MET A 163 65.90 22.78 -24.27
CA MET A 163 64.61 23.35 -23.87
C MET A 163 63.45 22.74 -24.66
N GLU A 164 63.64 22.48 -25.95
CA GLU A 164 62.65 21.80 -26.80
C GLU A 164 62.43 20.36 -26.33
N GLN A 165 63.50 19.61 -26.05
CA GLN A 165 63.39 18.27 -25.48
C GLN A 165 62.68 18.28 -24.13
N MET A 166 62.98 19.24 -23.26
CA MET A 166 62.32 19.39 -21.96
C MET A 166 60.82 19.70 -22.13
N LEU A 167 60.45 20.63 -23.02
CA LEU A 167 59.06 20.99 -23.28
C LEU A 167 58.29 19.86 -23.98
N GLY A 168 58.94 19.14 -24.90
CA GLY A 168 58.39 17.94 -25.55
C GLY A 168 58.14 16.82 -24.54
N ALA A 169 59.06 16.61 -23.60
CA ALA A 169 58.85 15.69 -22.48
C ALA A 169 57.67 16.13 -21.60
N PHE A 170 57.61 17.40 -21.19
CA PHE A 170 56.47 17.93 -20.42
C PHE A 170 55.13 17.80 -21.16
N GLN A 171 55.10 18.06 -22.46
CA GLN A 171 53.90 17.91 -23.28
C GLN A 171 53.47 16.44 -23.35
N SER A 172 54.42 15.52 -23.54
CA SER A 172 54.18 14.08 -23.53
C SER A 172 53.62 13.63 -22.18
N ASP A 173 54.23 14.07 -21.08
CA ASP A 173 53.81 13.73 -19.72
C ASP A 173 52.40 14.27 -19.42
N LEU A 174 52.11 15.52 -19.78
CA LEU A 174 50.77 16.09 -19.63
C LEU A 174 49.73 15.38 -20.50
N SER A 175 50.11 14.94 -21.69
CA SER A 175 49.23 14.17 -22.58
C SER A 175 48.95 12.78 -22.01
N SER A 176 49.97 12.10 -21.47
CA SER A 176 49.82 10.81 -20.78
C SER A 176 48.92 10.96 -19.57
N ILE A 177 49.21 11.91 -18.67
CA ILE A 177 48.42 12.16 -17.46
C ILE A 177 46.97 12.54 -17.82
N SER A 178 46.77 13.40 -18.81
CA SER A 178 45.42 13.80 -19.24
C SER A 178 44.64 12.62 -19.83
N SER A 179 45.32 11.73 -20.56
CA SER A 179 44.71 10.51 -21.08
C SER A 179 44.35 9.55 -19.95
N GLU A 180 45.24 9.34 -18.98
CA GLU A 180 45.01 8.51 -17.79
C GLU A 180 43.83 9.04 -16.97
N ILE A 181 43.78 10.35 -16.70
CA ILE A 181 42.66 10.99 -16.00
C ILE A 181 41.35 10.77 -16.76
N ARG A 182 41.36 10.90 -18.09
CA ARG A 182 40.17 10.66 -18.92
C ARG A 182 39.73 9.20 -18.82
N THR A 183 40.67 8.24 -18.91
CA THR A 183 40.34 6.82 -18.76
C THR A 183 39.79 6.50 -17.37
N LEU A 184 40.36 7.07 -16.30
CA LEU A 184 39.86 6.91 -14.93
C LEU A 184 38.47 7.54 -14.76
N GLN A 185 38.22 8.69 -15.36
CA GLN A 185 36.91 9.33 -15.34
C GLN A 185 35.86 8.49 -16.07
N GLU A 186 36.19 7.94 -17.24
CA GLU A 186 35.31 7.03 -17.98
C GLU A 186 35.05 5.74 -17.21
N GLN A 187 36.08 5.14 -16.59
CA GLN A 187 35.95 3.94 -15.76
C GLN A 187 35.10 4.21 -14.52
N SER A 188 35.30 5.35 -13.85
CA SER A 188 34.50 5.77 -12.70
C SER A 188 33.03 6.00 -13.09
N GLY A 189 32.78 6.64 -14.24
CA GLY A 189 31.44 6.83 -14.80
C GLY A 189 30.75 5.51 -15.12
N ALA A 190 31.45 4.60 -15.82
CA ALA A 190 30.94 3.27 -16.15
C ALA A 190 30.66 2.44 -14.89
N MET A 191 31.54 2.50 -13.88
CA MET A 191 31.35 1.82 -12.59
C MET A 191 30.13 2.37 -11.83
N ASN A 192 29.93 3.68 -11.84
CA ASN A 192 28.79 4.33 -11.19
C ASN A 192 27.46 3.93 -11.86
N ILE A 193 27.41 3.90 -13.19
CA ILE A 193 26.24 3.41 -13.93
C ILE A 193 25.95 1.95 -13.57
N ARG A 194 26.99 1.09 -13.54
CA ARG A 194 26.83 -0.31 -13.12
C ARG A 194 26.31 -0.43 -11.68
N LEU A 195 26.79 0.40 -10.77
CA LEU A 195 26.32 0.42 -9.38
C LEU A 195 24.85 0.82 -9.29
N ARG A 196 24.44 1.90 -9.96
CA ARG A 196 23.04 2.35 -10.01
C ARG A 196 22.12 1.29 -10.60
N ASN A 197 22.52 0.66 -11.71
CA ASN A 197 21.76 -0.42 -12.32
C ASN A 197 21.61 -1.60 -11.36
N ARG A 198 22.68 -2.00 -10.65
CA ARG A 198 22.63 -3.06 -9.64
C ARG A 198 21.75 -2.68 -8.44
N GLN A 199 21.77 -1.43 -7.98
CA GLN A 199 20.91 -0.96 -6.89
C GLN A 199 19.44 -0.97 -7.29
N ALA A 200 19.10 -0.51 -8.49
CA ALA A 200 17.74 -0.53 -9.01
C ALA A 200 17.19 -1.96 -9.14
N VAL A 201 18.01 -2.90 -9.65
CA VAL A 201 17.63 -4.32 -9.73
C VAL A 201 17.52 -4.93 -8.34
N ARG A 202 18.43 -4.62 -7.40
CA ARG A 202 18.37 -5.10 -6.02
C ARG A 202 17.07 -4.67 -5.32
N GLY A 203 16.58 -3.46 -5.57
CA GLY A 203 15.30 -3.00 -5.02
C GLY A 203 14.14 -3.88 -5.50
N LYS A 204 13.99 -4.03 -6.82
CA LYS A 204 12.94 -4.86 -7.43
C LYS A 204 13.02 -6.34 -7.02
N LEU A 205 14.25 -6.88 -6.96
CA LEU A 205 14.46 -8.26 -6.54
C LEU A 205 14.19 -8.44 -5.04
N GLY A 206 14.54 -7.44 -4.22
CA GLY A 206 14.25 -7.42 -2.79
C GLY A 206 12.75 -7.48 -2.53
N GLU A 207 11.95 -6.62 -3.17
CA GLU A 207 10.48 -6.64 -3.07
C GLU A 207 9.88 -8.01 -3.46
N LEU A 208 10.40 -8.62 -4.52
CA LEU A 208 9.96 -9.95 -4.96
C LEU A 208 10.32 -11.04 -3.93
N VAL A 209 11.56 -11.01 -3.41
CA VAL A 209 12.04 -11.99 -2.43
C VAL A 209 11.29 -11.83 -1.11
N ASP A 210 11.07 -10.61 -0.63
CA ASP A 210 10.33 -10.34 0.61
C ASP A 210 8.88 -10.85 0.53
N GLY A 211 8.25 -10.77 -0.64
CA GLY A 211 6.92 -11.34 -0.89
C GLY A 211 6.89 -12.86 -0.94
N LEU A 212 7.99 -13.51 -1.35
CA LEU A 212 8.09 -14.96 -1.51
C LEU A 212 8.65 -15.68 -0.27
N VAL A 213 9.44 -14.99 0.56
CA VAL A 213 10.09 -15.59 1.73
C VAL A 213 9.08 -15.81 2.85
N VAL A 214 8.93 -17.07 3.24
CA VAL A 214 8.15 -17.51 4.40
C VAL A 214 9.09 -17.60 5.61
N PRO A 215 8.96 -16.73 6.63
CA PRO A 215 9.85 -16.73 7.79
C PRO A 215 9.65 -17.99 8.62
N SER A 216 10.72 -18.54 9.19
CA SER A 216 10.62 -19.70 10.08
C SER A 216 9.77 -19.41 11.32
N ALA A 217 9.77 -18.15 11.80
CA ALA A 217 8.93 -17.69 12.90
C ALA A 217 7.42 -17.81 12.59
N LEU A 218 7.02 -17.60 11.34
CA LEU A 218 5.64 -17.77 10.88
C LEU A 218 5.23 -19.25 10.93
N VAL A 219 6.12 -20.13 10.46
CA VAL A 219 5.92 -21.58 10.49
C VAL A 219 5.77 -22.09 11.93
N THR A 220 6.70 -21.73 12.82
CA THR A 220 6.65 -22.18 14.23
C THR A 220 5.44 -21.62 14.96
N ALA A 221 5.09 -20.35 14.74
CA ALA A 221 3.89 -19.76 15.34
C ALA A 221 2.60 -20.47 14.89
N ILE A 222 2.44 -20.77 13.60
CA ILE A 222 1.23 -21.46 13.11
C ILE A 222 1.13 -22.88 13.68
N LEU A 223 2.25 -23.59 13.78
CA LEU A 223 2.29 -24.97 14.27
C LEU A 223 2.09 -25.03 15.79
N GLU A 224 2.88 -24.28 16.55
CA GLU A 224 3.03 -24.46 18.00
C GLU A 224 2.16 -23.50 18.82
N ALA A 225 1.93 -22.26 18.36
CA ALA A 225 1.24 -21.27 19.18
C ALA A 225 -0.26 -21.60 19.32
N PRO A 226 -0.87 -21.37 20.51
CA PRO A 226 -2.30 -21.53 20.69
C PRO A 226 -3.07 -20.41 19.99
N VAL A 227 -4.27 -20.74 19.50
CA VAL A 227 -5.15 -19.82 18.74
C VAL A 227 -5.63 -18.62 19.58
N THR A 228 -5.50 -18.70 20.90
CA THR A 228 -5.88 -17.64 21.84
C THR A 228 -4.89 -16.47 21.92
N GLU A 229 -3.64 -16.66 21.49
CA GLU A 229 -2.61 -15.62 21.58
C GLU A 229 -2.68 -14.61 20.43
N PRO A 230 -2.42 -13.31 20.68
CA PRO A 230 -2.45 -12.28 19.64
C PRO A 230 -1.37 -12.51 18.58
N ARG A 231 -0.23 -13.10 18.97
CA ARG A 231 0.85 -13.48 18.06
C ARG A 231 0.37 -14.42 16.96
N PHE A 232 -0.56 -15.34 17.26
CA PHE A 232 -1.12 -16.23 16.23
C PHE A 232 -1.93 -15.45 15.20
N LEU A 233 -2.67 -14.42 15.62
CA LEU A 233 -3.48 -13.59 14.71
C LEU A 233 -2.62 -12.72 13.79
N GLU A 234 -1.58 -12.08 14.32
CA GLU A 234 -0.63 -11.28 13.52
C GLU A 234 0.06 -12.15 12.46
N GLN A 235 0.52 -13.33 12.87
CA GLN A 235 1.16 -14.28 11.98
C GLN A 235 0.17 -14.86 10.95
N LEU A 236 -1.10 -15.05 11.31
CA LEU A 236 -2.15 -15.44 10.36
C LEU A 236 -2.42 -14.36 9.31
N GLN A 237 -2.39 -13.08 9.69
CA GLN A 237 -2.50 -11.96 8.75
C GLN A 237 -1.31 -11.93 7.78
N GLU A 238 -0.09 -12.16 8.29
CA GLU A 238 1.11 -12.26 7.46
C GLU A 238 1.01 -13.45 6.48
N LEU A 239 0.48 -14.60 6.93
CA LEU A 239 0.25 -15.75 6.07
C LEU A 239 -0.73 -15.44 4.93
N ASP A 240 -1.84 -14.75 5.23
CA ASP A 240 -2.85 -14.38 4.21
C ASP A 240 -2.29 -13.38 3.19
N ALA A 241 -1.52 -12.39 3.67
CA ALA A 241 -0.82 -11.44 2.80
C ALA A 241 0.20 -12.14 1.89
N LYS A 242 0.99 -13.08 2.42
CA LYS A 242 1.94 -13.87 1.63
C LYS A 242 1.26 -14.81 0.66
N ALA A 243 0.14 -15.43 1.05
CA ALA A 243 -0.66 -16.25 0.16
C ALA A 243 -1.31 -15.42 -0.97
N ALA A 244 -1.66 -14.16 -0.73
CA ALA A 244 -2.14 -13.24 -1.77
C ALA A 244 -1.01 -12.80 -2.71
N ALA A 245 0.15 -12.42 -2.16
CA ALA A 245 1.32 -12.01 -2.95
C ALA A 245 1.83 -13.13 -3.86
N VAL A 246 1.89 -14.37 -3.35
CA VAL A 246 2.27 -15.53 -4.16
C VAL A 246 1.24 -15.79 -5.26
N ARG A 247 -0.08 -15.69 -4.99
CA ARG A 247 -1.13 -15.81 -6.01
C ARG A 247 -1.00 -14.75 -7.12
N GLU A 248 -0.65 -13.50 -6.77
CA GLU A 248 -0.41 -12.45 -7.75
C GLU A 248 0.83 -12.72 -8.60
N GLN A 249 1.92 -13.17 -7.96
CA GLN A 249 3.18 -13.43 -8.65
C GLN A 249 3.14 -14.68 -9.54
N GLU A 250 2.27 -15.63 -9.22
CA GLU A 250 1.95 -16.76 -10.08
C GLU A 250 1.28 -16.34 -11.37
N ALA A 251 0.36 -15.37 -11.32
CA ALA A 251 -0.25 -14.81 -12.51
C ALA A 251 0.78 -14.13 -13.43
N ARG A 252 1.91 -13.69 -12.86
CA ARG A 252 3.06 -13.13 -13.60
C ARG A 252 4.04 -14.21 -14.12
N GLY A 253 3.81 -15.49 -13.82
CA GLY A 253 4.55 -16.62 -14.42
C GLY A 253 5.89 -16.96 -13.77
N THR A 254 6.10 -16.64 -12.48
CA THR A 254 7.37 -16.95 -11.80
C THR A 254 7.45 -18.40 -11.35
N ALA A 255 8.49 -19.15 -11.77
CA ALA A 255 8.66 -20.57 -11.45
C ALA A 255 8.87 -20.87 -9.96
N ALA A 256 9.58 -20.00 -9.24
CA ALA A 256 9.85 -20.17 -7.80
C ALA A 256 8.59 -20.10 -6.91
N CYS A 257 7.46 -19.61 -7.45
CA CYS A 257 6.20 -19.60 -6.73
C CYS A 257 5.65 -21.03 -6.51
N ALA A 258 5.94 -21.98 -7.40
CA ALA A 258 5.46 -23.35 -7.26
C ALA A 258 6.00 -24.04 -6.00
N ASP A 259 7.28 -23.82 -5.68
CA ASP A 259 7.94 -24.41 -4.51
C ASP A 259 7.38 -23.86 -3.20
N VAL A 260 7.16 -22.54 -3.15
CA VAL A 260 6.61 -21.88 -1.95
C VAL A 260 5.12 -22.14 -1.77
N ARG A 261 4.35 -22.25 -2.86
CA ARG A 261 2.92 -22.57 -2.83
C ARG A 261 2.67 -23.85 -2.04
N GLY A 262 3.45 -24.91 -2.28
CA GLY A 262 3.30 -26.18 -1.58
C GLY A 262 3.47 -26.07 -0.06
N VAL A 263 4.38 -25.20 0.41
CA VAL A 263 4.58 -24.95 1.85
C VAL A 263 3.45 -24.09 2.41
N LEU A 264 3.05 -23.03 1.71
CA LEU A 264 1.96 -22.15 2.12
C LEU A 264 0.61 -22.90 2.19
N ASP A 265 0.33 -23.80 1.25
CA ASP A 265 -0.89 -24.61 1.26
C ASP A 265 -0.92 -25.55 2.47
N ARG A 266 0.22 -26.15 2.84
CA ARG A 266 0.32 -26.99 4.05
C ARG A 266 0.12 -26.17 5.32
N LEU A 267 0.71 -24.98 5.41
CA LEU A 267 0.52 -24.06 6.53
C LEU A 267 -0.94 -23.60 6.61
N ARG A 268 -1.56 -23.28 5.47
CA ARG A 268 -2.97 -22.91 5.37
C ARG A 268 -3.86 -24.02 5.90
N ILE A 269 -3.69 -25.26 5.45
CA ILE A 269 -4.49 -26.40 5.93
C ILE A 269 -4.35 -26.57 7.45
N LYS A 270 -3.13 -26.45 7.99
CA LYS A 270 -2.90 -26.53 9.44
C LYS A 270 -3.57 -25.38 10.20
N ALA A 271 -3.45 -24.15 9.71
CA ALA A 271 -4.11 -22.99 10.31
C ALA A 271 -5.63 -23.13 10.29
N VAL A 272 -6.21 -23.51 9.15
CA VAL A 272 -7.65 -23.75 8.98
C VAL A 272 -8.13 -24.82 9.97
N THR A 273 -7.41 -25.94 10.09
CA THR A 273 -7.78 -27.02 11.01
C THR A 273 -7.81 -26.55 12.47
N LYS A 274 -6.80 -25.80 12.92
CA LYS A 274 -6.73 -25.25 14.29
C LYS A 274 -7.83 -24.23 14.56
N ILE A 275 -8.08 -23.32 13.60
CA ILE A 275 -9.15 -22.32 13.70
C ILE A 275 -10.51 -23.00 13.76
N ARG A 276 -10.75 -23.99 12.90
CA ARG A 276 -12.00 -24.77 12.87
C ARG A 276 -12.26 -25.42 14.22
N GLU A 277 -11.28 -26.13 14.76
CA GLU A 277 -11.41 -26.80 16.06
C GLU A 277 -11.73 -25.79 17.18
N PHE A 278 -11.03 -24.66 17.21
CA PHE A 278 -11.26 -23.61 18.20
C PHE A 278 -12.67 -23.01 18.11
N ILE A 279 -13.13 -22.62 16.91
CA ILE A 279 -14.45 -22.00 16.74
C ILE A 279 -15.56 -23.02 17.06
N LEU A 280 -15.45 -24.25 16.57
CA LEU A 280 -16.44 -25.29 16.87
C LEU A 280 -16.48 -25.59 18.38
N GLN A 281 -15.33 -25.65 19.06
CA GLN A 281 -15.29 -25.81 20.51
C GLN A 281 -16.02 -24.68 21.25
N LYS A 282 -15.88 -23.43 20.77
CA LYS A 282 -16.63 -22.29 21.31
C LYS A 282 -18.14 -22.40 21.04
N ILE A 283 -18.55 -22.77 19.84
CA ILE A 283 -19.97 -23.00 19.50
C ILE A 283 -20.57 -24.11 20.36
N TYR A 284 -19.85 -25.23 20.54
CA TYR A 284 -20.30 -26.33 21.41
C TYR A 284 -20.39 -25.92 22.88
N SER A 285 -19.60 -24.95 23.33
CA SER A 285 -19.75 -24.41 24.69
C SER A 285 -21.10 -23.75 24.94
N PHE A 286 -21.80 -23.27 23.89
CA PHE A 286 -23.13 -22.67 24.02
C PHE A 286 -24.20 -23.72 24.40
N ARG A 287 -23.95 -25.00 24.12
CA ARG A 287 -24.87 -26.10 24.44
C ARG A 287 -24.91 -26.43 25.93
N LYS A 288 -23.97 -25.90 26.72
CA LYS A 288 -23.90 -26.19 28.16
C LYS A 288 -25.09 -25.55 28.88
N PRO A 289 -25.91 -26.33 29.62
CA PRO A 289 -27.07 -25.80 30.33
C PRO A 289 -26.64 -24.74 31.34
N MET A 290 -27.52 -23.76 31.59
CA MET A 290 -27.29 -22.61 32.50
C MET A 290 -26.20 -21.61 32.08
N THR A 291 -25.59 -21.76 30.91
CA THR A 291 -24.64 -20.76 30.39
C THR A 291 -25.42 -19.63 29.72
N ASN A 292 -25.16 -18.38 30.10
CA ASN A 292 -25.65 -17.24 29.31
C ASN A 292 -24.90 -17.23 27.97
N TYR A 293 -25.55 -17.67 26.90
CA TYR A 293 -24.96 -17.77 25.55
C TYR A 293 -24.46 -16.42 25.02
N GLN A 294 -24.94 -15.30 25.56
CA GLN A 294 -24.50 -13.95 25.19
C GLN A 294 -23.02 -13.70 25.54
N ILE A 295 -22.54 -14.20 26.68
CA ILE A 295 -21.15 -13.94 27.13
C ILE A 295 -20.14 -14.62 26.17
N PRO A 296 -20.29 -15.92 25.83
CA PRO A 296 -19.46 -16.55 24.80
C PRO A 296 -19.63 -15.95 23.40
N GLN A 297 -20.81 -15.44 23.04
CA GLN A 297 -21.06 -14.78 21.74
C GLN A 297 -20.25 -13.48 21.61
N THR A 298 -20.23 -12.62 22.64
CA THR A 298 -19.38 -11.42 22.66
C THR A 298 -17.89 -11.77 22.60
N ALA A 299 -17.47 -12.88 23.22
CA ALA A 299 -16.09 -13.34 23.12
C ALA A 299 -15.72 -13.80 21.71
N LEU A 300 -16.67 -14.35 20.94
CA LEU A 300 -16.45 -14.80 19.56
C LEU A 300 -16.20 -13.62 18.59
N LEU A 301 -16.77 -12.44 18.86
CA LEU A 301 -16.56 -11.24 18.04
C LEU A 301 -15.09 -10.81 17.99
N LYS A 302 -14.31 -11.06 19.05
CA LYS A 302 -12.86 -10.79 19.07
C LYS A 302 -12.10 -11.59 18.01
N TYR A 303 -12.66 -12.73 17.59
CA TYR A 303 -12.09 -13.66 16.64
C TYR A 303 -12.72 -13.54 15.24
N ARG A 304 -13.40 -12.43 14.92
CA ARG A 304 -14.01 -12.16 13.61
C ARG A 304 -13.05 -12.40 12.43
N PHE A 305 -11.78 -12.01 12.59
CA PHE A 305 -10.76 -12.18 11.54
C PHE A 305 -10.59 -13.65 11.13
N PHE A 306 -10.77 -14.60 12.05
CA PHE A 306 -10.67 -16.02 11.72
C PHE A 306 -11.73 -16.46 10.72
N TYR A 307 -12.97 -15.99 10.87
CA TYR A 307 -14.03 -16.29 9.90
C TYR A 307 -13.74 -15.65 8.54
N GLN A 308 -13.25 -14.41 8.54
CA GLN A 308 -12.83 -13.72 7.31
C GLN A 308 -11.69 -14.47 6.59
N PHE A 309 -10.70 -14.96 7.33
CA PHE A 309 -9.61 -15.78 6.80
C PHE A 309 -10.12 -17.09 6.18
N LEU A 310 -11.08 -17.76 6.83
CA LEU A 310 -11.69 -18.99 6.31
C LEU A 310 -12.46 -18.73 5.00
N LEU A 311 -13.20 -17.63 4.89
CA LEU A 311 -13.92 -17.28 3.66
C LEU A 311 -13.00 -17.07 2.45
N GLY A 312 -11.82 -16.48 2.66
CA GLY A 312 -10.84 -16.20 1.60
C GLY A 312 -10.06 -17.44 1.13
N ASN A 313 -9.96 -18.46 1.98
CA ASN A 313 -9.11 -19.62 1.76
C ASN A 313 -9.91 -20.92 1.56
N GLU A 314 -10.78 -21.28 2.51
CA GLU A 314 -11.53 -22.53 2.50
C GLU A 314 -13.01 -22.32 2.84
N ARG A 315 -13.80 -22.09 1.79
CA ARG A 315 -15.25 -21.82 1.90
C ARG A 315 -16.06 -22.97 2.48
N ALA A 316 -15.59 -24.21 2.32
CA ALA A 316 -16.27 -25.41 2.84
C ALA A 316 -16.31 -25.38 4.39
N THR A 317 -15.16 -25.14 5.03
CA THR A 317 -15.06 -25.02 6.48
C THR A 317 -15.84 -23.81 7.02
N ALA A 318 -15.81 -22.69 6.31
CA ALA A 318 -16.60 -21.51 6.67
C ALA A 318 -18.11 -21.78 6.66
N LYS A 319 -18.58 -22.57 5.67
CA LYS A 319 -19.98 -23.01 5.59
C LYS A 319 -20.34 -23.95 6.74
N GLU A 320 -19.49 -24.92 7.04
CA GLU A 320 -19.70 -25.86 8.14
C GLU A 320 -19.87 -25.13 9.50
N ILE A 321 -18.93 -24.23 9.83
CA ILE A 321 -18.99 -23.45 11.07
C ILE A 321 -20.28 -22.63 11.17
N ARG A 322 -20.70 -22.02 10.05
CA ARG A 322 -21.91 -21.22 9.97
C ARG A 322 -23.16 -22.09 10.17
N ASP A 323 -23.24 -23.23 9.49
CA ASP A 323 -24.40 -24.11 9.57
C ASP A 323 -24.52 -24.72 10.99
N GLU A 324 -23.39 -25.07 11.62
CA GLU A 324 -23.35 -25.54 13.02
C GLU A 324 -23.77 -24.45 14.02
N TYR A 325 -23.31 -23.21 13.82
CA TYR A 325 -23.74 -22.05 14.61
C TYR A 325 -25.25 -21.83 14.51
N VAL A 326 -25.78 -21.84 13.28
CA VAL A 326 -27.22 -21.66 13.02
C VAL A 326 -28.03 -22.76 13.69
N GLU A 327 -27.62 -24.02 13.55
CA GLU A 327 -28.35 -25.15 14.15
C GLU A 327 -28.35 -25.09 15.68
N THR A 328 -27.20 -24.76 16.30
CA THR A 328 -27.09 -24.67 17.76
C THR A 328 -27.93 -23.55 18.33
N LEU A 329 -27.83 -22.33 17.78
CA LEU A 329 -28.61 -21.21 18.29
C LEU A 329 -30.10 -21.34 17.99
N SER A 330 -30.48 -21.87 16.82
CA SER A 330 -31.89 -22.11 16.53
C SER A 330 -32.53 -23.03 17.58
N LYS A 331 -31.83 -24.09 18.01
CA LYS A 331 -32.28 -24.98 19.10
C LYS A 331 -32.32 -24.28 20.46
N ILE A 332 -31.30 -23.48 20.80
CA ILE A 332 -31.22 -22.75 22.06
C ILE A 332 -32.37 -21.74 22.17
N TYR A 333 -32.57 -20.90 21.16
CA TYR A 333 -33.67 -19.94 21.13
C TYR A 333 -35.02 -20.63 21.21
N LEU A 334 -35.27 -21.65 20.37
CA LEU A 334 -36.57 -22.35 20.39
C LEU A 334 -36.86 -22.97 21.76
N SER A 335 -35.87 -23.63 22.38
CA SER A 335 -36.02 -24.23 23.72
C SER A 335 -36.24 -23.18 24.80
N TYR A 336 -35.49 -22.08 24.75
CA TYR A 336 -35.63 -20.94 25.66
C TYR A 336 -37.03 -20.34 25.58
N TYR A 337 -37.50 -19.98 24.38
CA TYR A 337 -38.82 -19.36 24.20
C TYR A 337 -39.96 -20.32 24.54
N ARG A 338 -39.87 -21.59 24.14
CA ARG A 338 -40.89 -22.59 24.50
C ARG A 338 -41.01 -22.74 26.01
N SER A 339 -39.89 -22.80 26.71
CA SER A 339 -39.85 -22.92 28.18
C SER A 339 -40.29 -21.62 28.87
N TYR A 340 -39.86 -20.47 28.36
CA TYR A 340 -40.23 -19.16 28.87
C TYR A 340 -41.73 -18.94 28.77
N LEU A 341 -42.29 -19.15 27.57
CA LEU A 341 -43.70 -19.04 27.28
C LEU A 341 -44.54 -19.98 28.14
N GLY A 342 -44.18 -21.26 28.21
CA GLY A 342 -44.90 -22.24 29.03
C GLY A 342 -44.88 -21.92 30.54
N ARG A 343 -43.88 -21.19 31.04
CA ARG A 343 -43.87 -20.69 32.42
C ARG A 343 -44.65 -19.40 32.57
N LEU A 344 -44.59 -18.51 31.57
CA LEU A 344 -45.28 -17.23 31.55
C LEU A 344 -46.80 -17.42 31.60
N MET A 345 -47.34 -18.36 30.82
CA MET A 345 -48.78 -18.66 30.80
C MET A 345 -49.29 -19.23 32.14
N LYS A 346 -48.44 -19.80 32.99
CA LYS A 346 -48.83 -20.26 34.33
C LYS A 346 -49.03 -19.13 35.35
N VAL A 347 -48.60 -17.92 35.01
CA VAL A 347 -48.68 -16.73 35.85
C VAL A 347 -49.82 -15.81 35.39
N GLN A 348 -50.55 -16.20 34.34
CA GLN A 348 -51.73 -15.51 33.87
C GLN A 348 -52.84 -15.56 34.93
N TYR A 349 -53.68 -14.52 34.98
CA TYR A 349 -54.94 -14.58 35.75
C TYR A 349 -55.81 -15.76 35.30
N GLU A 350 -56.44 -16.44 36.27
CA GLU A 350 -57.38 -17.55 36.02
C GLU A 350 -58.75 -17.06 35.50
N GLU A 351 -59.15 -15.83 35.84
CA GLU A 351 -60.38 -15.21 35.31
C GLU A 351 -60.09 -14.60 33.93
N VAL A 352 -60.45 -15.31 32.87
CA VAL A 352 -60.39 -14.84 31.47
C VAL A 352 -61.81 -14.53 31.00
N ALA A 353 -61.97 -13.51 30.15
CA ALA A 353 -63.27 -13.17 29.54
C ALA A 353 -63.83 -14.38 28.76
N GLU A 354 -65.05 -14.79 29.10
CA GLU A 354 -65.75 -15.88 28.43
C GLU A 354 -66.71 -15.33 27.37
N LYS A 355 -67.16 -16.19 26.44
CA LYS A 355 -68.11 -15.82 25.37
C LYS A 355 -69.41 -15.19 25.89
N ASP A 356 -69.79 -15.52 27.12
CA ASP A 356 -71.01 -15.07 27.77
C ASP A 356 -70.85 -13.74 28.54
N ASP A 357 -69.65 -13.16 28.59
CA ASP A 357 -69.39 -11.87 29.24
C ASP A 357 -69.76 -10.70 28.30
N LEU A 358 -70.76 -9.90 28.70
CA LEU A 358 -71.21 -8.72 27.95
C LEU A 358 -70.39 -7.46 28.27
N MET A 359 -69.90 -6.81 27.22
CA MET A 359 -69.37 -5.45 27.28
C MET A 359 -70.51 -4.43 27.39
N GLY A 360 -70.48 -3.55 28.40
CA GLY A 360 -71.36 -2.38 28.46
C GLY A 360 -72.70 -2.55 29.20
N VAL A 361 -72.80 -3.49 30.14
CA VAL A 361 -73.89 -3.44 31.13
C VAL A 361 -73.56 -2.33 32.12
N GLU A 362 -74.18 -1.16 31.97
CA GLU A 362 -74.16 -0.14 33.01
C GLU A 362 -74.83 -0.73 34.27
N ASP A 363 -74.10 -0.76 35.38
CA ASP A 363 -74.66 -1.11 36.71
C ASP A 363 -75.76 -0.09 37.08
N THR A 364 -77.00 -0.34 36.68
CA THR A 364 -78.17 0.41 37.18
C THR A 364 -78.49 0.07 38.64
N ALA A 365 -77.75 -0.86 39.26
CA ALA A 365 -77.96 -1.34 40.61
C ALA A 365 -77.58 -0.35 41.74
N LYS A 366 -77.24 0.91 41.44
CA LYS A 366 -76.90 1.93 42.46
C LYS A 366 -77.78 3.18 42.44
N LYS A 367 -78.92 3.19 41.73
CA LYS A 367 -79.81 4.36 41.65
C LYS A 367 -81.18 4.24 42.33
N ASP A 368 -81.44 3.16 43.07
CA ASP A 368 -82.63 3.03 43.91
C ASP A 368 -82.21 2.89 45.38
N ILE A 369 -82.05 4.01 46.08
CA ILE A 369 -82.23 4.22 47.52
C ILE A 369 -81.94 5.71 47.78
N LEU A 370 -82.94 6.42 48.30
CA LEU A 370 -82.98 7.84 48.68
C LEU A 370 -83.50 8.82 47.62
N GLU A 371 -84.83 8.94 47.53
CA GLU A 371 -85.55 10.21 47.72
C GLU A 371 -87.06 9.99 47.54
N LEU A 372 -87.84 10.06 48.62
CA LEU A 372 -89.03 10.93 48.73
C LEU A 372 -89.76 10.71 50.06
N ARG A 373 -89.60 11.75 50.89
CA ARG A 373 -90.40 12.14 52.04
C ARG A 373 -91.83 12.46 51.57
N GLY A 374 -92.85 11.90 52.24
CA GLY A 374 -94.29 12.05 51.93
C GLY A 374 -94.86 13.47 52.11
N PRO A 375 -96.21 13.69 52.11
CA PRO A 375 -97.21 12.84 52.76
C PRO A 375 -98.62 12.74 52.09
N HIS A 376 -99.49 11.96 52.76
CA HIS A 376 -100.98 11.91 52.75
C HIS A 376 -101.75 10.85 51.91
N ALA A 377 -102.28 9.90 52.69
CA ALA A 377 -103.70 9.50 52.83
C ALA A 377 -104.53 8.98 51.63
N GLY A 378 -105.10 7.78 51.83
CA GLY A 378 -106.20 7.18 51.04
C GLY A 378 -105.83 5.77 50.56
N SER A 379 -106.15 4.69 51.28
CA SER A 379 -107.43 3.96 51.15
C SER A 379 -107.78 3.66 49.69
N GLY A 380 -107.52 2.43 49.22
CA GLY A 380 -108.05 1.95 47.96
C GLY A 380 -107.26 0.77 47.41
N ASP A 381 -107.80 -0.42 47.59
CA ASP A 381 -107.44 -1.63 46.86
C ASP A 381 -107.40 -1.37 45.34
N CYS A 382 -106.37 -1.86 44.68
CA CYS A 382 -106.52 -2.44 43.34
C CYS A 382 -105.35 -3.37 43.02
N ASP A 383 -105.69 -4.66 43.10
CA ASP A 383 -105.04 -5.74 42.40
C ASP A 383 -104.70 -5.39 40.95
N LEU A 384 -103.46 -5.63 40.55
CA LEU A 384 -103.17 -6.04 39.18
C LEU A 384 -102.26 -7.26 39.21
N THR A 385 -102.90 -8.39 39.48
CA THR A 385 -102.38 -9.73 39.25
C THR A 385 -102.19 -9.95 37.75
N VAL A 386 -100.95 -10.10 37.30
CA VAL A 386 -100.66 -10.91 36.10
C VAL A 386 -100.19 -12.26 36.60
N PHE A 387 -101.10 -13.23 36.48
CA PHE A 387 -100.87 -14.66 36.56
C PHE A 387 -99.68 -15.08 35.69
N LEU A 388 -98.77 -15.89 36.23
CA LEU A 388 -98.22 -17.05 35.54
C LEU A 388 -97.75 -18.08 36.59
N ASP A 389 -98.28 -19.28 36.40
CA ASP A 389 -98.22 -20.47 37.25
C ASP A 389 -96.80 -21.01 37.51
N SER A 390 -96.61 -21.41 38.76
CA SER A 390 -96.20 -22.72 39.25
C SER A 390 -94.93 -23.43 38.72
N ASP A 391 -94.01 -23.57 39.67
CA ASP A 391 -93.28 -24.77 40.07
C ASP A 391 -91.94 -25.18 39.44
N SER A 392 -90.92 -25.07 40.31
CA SER A 392 -89.66 -25.82 40.45
C SER A 392 -88.36 -25.21 39.86
N PRO A 393 -87.23 -25.39 40.57
CA PRO A 393 -86.45 -24.26 41.05
C PRO A 393 -85.29 -23.91 40.12
N ARG A 394 -85.20 -22.64 39.71
CA ARG A 394 -83.96 -22.12 39.14
C ARG A 394 -82.96 -21.93 40.27
N PHE A 395 -82.01 -22.86 40.38
CA PHE A 395 -80.71 -22.61 41.01
C PHE A 395 -79.98 -21.53 40.19
N PHE A 396 -80.38 -20.27 40.35
CA PHE A 396 -79.49 -19.15 40.05
C PHE A 396 -78.51 -19.06 41.22
N SER A 397 -77.40 -19.79 41.14
CA SER A 397 -76.18 -19.30 41.76
C SER A 397 -75.94 -17.93 41.13
N LYS A 398 -76.19 -16.85 41.88
CA LYS A 398 -75.73 -15.53 41.50
C LYS A 398 -74.21 -15.67 41.29
N PRO A 399 -73.66 -15.52 40.07
CA PRO A 399 -72.23 -15.37 39.95
C PRO A 399 -71.88 -14.11 40.75
N SER A 400 -70.86 -14.19 41.61
CA SER A 400 -70.40 -13.03 42.35
C SER A 400 -69.84 -12.00 41.36
N LEU A 401 -70.69 -11.08 40.89
CA LEU A 401 -70.37 -10.00 39.94
C LEU A 401 -69.40 -8.93 40.49
N ARG A 402 -68.75 -9.16 41.65
CA ARG A 402 -67.87 -8.15 42.27
C ARG A 402 -66.50 -8.01 41.57
N SER A 403 -66.11 -8.93 40.67
CA SER A 403 -64.82 -8.90 39.92
C SER A 403 -64.96 -8.90 38.39
N ARG A 404 -66.12 -9.30 37.84
CA ARG A 404 -66.29 -9.45 36.38
C ARG A 404 -66.43 -8.12 35.63
N ASN A 405 -66.93 -7.07 36.29
CA ASN A 405 -67.12 -5.74 35.65
C ASN A 405 -65.78 -5.02 35.37
N THR A 406 -64.67 -5.43 35.98
CA THR A 406 -63.34 -4.84 35.72
C THR A 406 -62.59 -5.46 34.54
N ILE A 407 -63.06 -6.61 34.03
CA ILE A 407 -62.42 -7.34 32.92
C ILE A 407 -62.36 -6.44 31.67
N PHE A 408 -63.40 -5.64 31.44
CA PHE A 408 -63.50 -4.73 30.30
C PHE A 408 -63.22 -3.25 30.65
N THR A 409 -62.53 -2.98 31.75
CA THR A 409 -62.10 -1.61 32.09
C THR A 409 -60.62 -1.42 31.80
N LEU A 410 -60.27 -0.32 31.12
CA LEU A 410 -58.88 -0.02 30.73
C LEU A 410 -57.97 0.23 31.94
N GLY A 411 -58.50 0.83 33.01
CA GLY A 411 -57.87 0.98 34.33
C GLY A 411 -56.34 1.12 34.33
N THR A 412 -55.67 0.30 35.14
CA THR A 412 -54.21 0.17 35.17
C THR A 412 -53.65 -0.68 34.01
N ARG A 413 -54.49 -1.35 33.22
CA ARG A 413 -54.07 -2.19 32.08
C ARG A 413 -53.43 -1.38 30.95
N GLY A 414 -53.88 -0.13 30.79
CA GLY A 414 -53.33 0.80 29.80
C GLY A 414 -51.88 1.24 30.08
N SER A 415 -51.37 1.05 31.31
CA SER A 415 -50.00 1.46 31.67
C SER A 415 -48.93 0.69 30.88
N VAL A 416 -49.25 -0.51 30.40
CA VAL A 416 -48.36 -1.39 29.63
C VAL A 416 -47.86 -0.75 28.32
N ILE A 417 -48.61 0.23 27.77
CA ILE A 417 -48.23 0.98 26.56
C ILE A 417 -47.35 2.19 26.90
N SER A 418 -47.27 2.61 28.17
CA SER A 418 -46.43 3.74 28.57
C SER A 418 -44.98 3.49 28.16
N PRO A 419 -44.24 4.51 27.67
CA PRO A 419 -42.86 4.32 27.22
C PRO A 419 -41.94 3.69 28.28
N THR A 420 -42.20 4.01 29.55
CA THR A 420 -41.48 3.48 30.72
C THR A 420 -41.76 2.00 30.95
N GLU A 421 -43.02 1.56 30.79
CA GLU A 421 -43.39 0.15 30.99
C GLU A 421 -43.24 -0.70 29.74
N LEU A 422 -43.11 -0.10 28.54
CA LEU A 422 -42.93 -0.82 27.28
C LEU A 422 -41.51 -1.39 27.13
N GLU A 423 -40.49 -0.71 27.67
CA GLU A 423 -39.09 -1.16 27.67
C GLU A 423 -38.62 -1.70 29.03
N ALA A 424 -39.52 -1.83 30.01
CA ALA A 424 -39.20 -2.36 31.33
C ALA A 424 -38.61 -3.78 31.25
N PRO A 425 -37.82 -4.24 32.24
CA PRO A 425 -37.21 -5.56 32.24
C PRO A 425 -38.22 -6.69 32.03
N ILE A 426 -37.77 -7.77 31.38
CA ILE A 426 -38.62 -8.95 31.14
C ILE A 426 -39.13 -9.54 32.46
N LEU A 427 -40.37 -10.00 32.45
CA LEU A 427 -40.97 -10.72 33.58
C LEU A 427 -40.20 -12.03 33.79
N VAL A 428 -39.79 -12.30 35.03
CA VAL A 428 -39.11 -13.55 35.42
C VAL A 428 -40.15 -14.47 36.08
N PRO A 429 -40.66 -15.51 35.38
CA PRO A 429 -41.82 -16.28 35.84
C PRO A 429 -41.62 -16.93 37.22
N HIS A 430 -40.40 -17.32 37.56
CA HIS A 430 -40.10 -17.93 38.85
C HIS A 430 -40.21 -16.95 40.03
N THR A 431 -39.92 -15.66 39.83
CA THR A 431 -40.11 -14.64 40.87
C THR A 431 -41.58 -14.33 41.09
N ALA A 432 -42.34 -14.22 39.99
CA ALA A 432 -43.78 -14.00 40.04
C ALA A 432 -44.54 -15.16 40.69
N GLN A 433 -44.17 -16.40 40.39
CA GLN A 433 -44.76 -17.59 41.02
C GLN A 433 -44.50 -17.65 42.52
N ARG A 434 -43.31 -17.24 42.99
CA ARG A 434 -42.99 -17.19 44.43
C ARG A 434 -43.70 -16.06 45.16
N GLY A 435 -43.98 -14.96 44.47
CA GLY A 435 -44.73 -13.83 45.03
C GLY A 435 -46.24 -13.91 44.83
N GLU A 436 -46.76 -15.05 44.32
CA GLU A 436 -48.18 -15.24 43.94
C GLU A 436 -48.76 -14.12 43.05
N GLN A 437 -47.89 -13.43 42.30
CA GLN A 437 -48.29 -12.29 41.51
C GLN A 437 -48.77 -12.76 40.14
N ARG A 438 -50.03 -12.48 39.82
CA ARG A 438 -50.64 -12.79 38.54
C ARG A 438 -50.68 -11.54 37.65
N TYR A 439 -50.60 -11.74 36.34
CA TYR A 439 -50.56 -10.66 35.36
C TYR A 439 -51.65 -10.84 34.30
N PRO A 440 -52.15 -9.73 33.73
CA PRO A 440 -53.05 -9.80 32.59
C PRO A 440 -52.27 -10.17 31.33
N PHE A 441 -52.98 -10.69 30.32
CA PHE A 441 -52.34 -11.26 29.14
C PHE A 441 -51.47 -10.24 28.38
N GLU A 442 -51.90 -8.99 28.25
CA GLU A 442 -51.15 -7.94 27.56
C GLU A 442 -49.77 -7.68 28.19
N ALA A 443 -49.63 -7.83 29.51
CA ALA A 443 -48.35 -7.68 30.20
C ALA A 443 -47.41 -8.86 29.91
N LEU A 444 -47.97 -10.08 29.84
CA LEU A 444 -47.24 -11.28 29.43
C LEU A 444 -46.80 -11.16 27.96
N PHE A 445 -47.72 -10.78 27.08
CA PHE A 445 -47.49 -10.54 25.66
C PHE A 445 -46.37 -9.49 25.45
N ARG A 446 -46.43 -8.36 26.16
CA ARG A 446 -45.41 -7.32 26.14
C ARG A 446 -44.04 -7.84 26.56
N SER A 447 -43.97 -8.63 27.62
CA SER A 447 -42.71 -9.23 28.09
C SER A 447 -42.12 -10.22 27.09
N GLN A 448 -42.96 -11.09 26.53
CA GLN A 448 -42.56 -12.07 25.52
C GLN A 448 -42.04 -11.41 24.24
N HIS A 449 -42.79 -10.46 23.69
CA HIS A 449 -42.42 -9.78 22.45
C HIS A 449 -41.23 -8.84 22.63
N TYR A 450 -41.04 -8.24 23.81
CA TYR A 450 -39.83 -7.49 24.10
C TYR A 450 -38.58 -8.38 24.17
N ALA A 451 -38.68 -9.54 24.83
CA ALA A 451 -37.60 -10.52 24.85
C ALA A 451 -37.24 -10.98 23.42
N LEU A 452 -38.25 -11.22 22.59
CA LEU A 452 -38.10 -11.57 21.18
C LEU A 452 -37.41 -10.49 20.38
N LEU A 453 -37.84 -9.24 20.51
CA LEU A 453 -37.25 -8.07 19.85
C LEU A 453 -35.78 -7.90 20.24
N ASP A 454 -35.49 -7.86 21.54
CA ASP A 454 -34.15 -7.59 22.07
C ASP A 454 -33.14 -8.68 21.67
N ASN A 455 -33.53 -9.95 21.78
CA ASN A 455 -32.70 -11.07 21.34
C ASN A 455 -32.52 -11.10 19.81
N SER A 456 -33.57 -10.78 19.05
CA SER A 456 -33.48 -10.71 17.58
C SER A 456 -32.54 -9.59 17.12
N CYS A 457 -32.58 -8.42 17.77
CA CYS A 457 -31.66 -7.32 17.48
C CYS A 457 -30.21 -7.71 17.74
N ARG A 458 -29.91 -8.30 18.90
CA ARG A 458 -28.55 -8.75 19.23
C ARG A 458 -28.05 -9.81 18.26
N GLU A 459 -28.89 -10.77 17.92
CA GLU A 459 -28.53 -11.83 16.99
C GLU A 459 -28.27 -11.30 15.57
N TYR A 460 -29.10 -10.38 15.09
CA TYR A 460 -28.90 -9.76 13.77
C TYR A 460 -27.59 -8.97 13.70
N LEU A 461 -27.31 -8.14 14.71
CA LEU A 461 -26.04 -7.40 14.78
C LEU A 461 -24.84 -8.34 14.83
N PHE A 462 -24.92 -9.40 15.64
CA PHE A 462 -23.87 -10.41 15.69
C PHE A 462 -23.67 -11.10 14.34
N ILE A 463 -24.75 -11.48 13.63
CA ILE A 463 -24.65 -12.12 12.32
C ILE A 463 -23.94 -11.19 11.33
N CYS A 464 -24.32 -9.91 11.30
CA CYS A 464 -23.70 -8.93 10.43
C CYS A 464 -22.21 -8.75 10.73
N GLU A 465 -21.85 -8.61 12.02
CA GLU A 465 -20.46 -8.40 12.43
C GLU A 465 -19.59 -9.65 12.26
N PHE A 466 -20.01 -10.80 12.78
CA PHE A 466 -19.18 -12.01 12.81
C PHE A 466 -19.04 -12.65 11.43
N PHE A 467 -20.15 -12.79 10.70
CA PHE A 467 -20.13 -13.41 9.37
C PHE A 467 -19.77 -12.43 8.25
N VAL A 468 -19.65 -11.12 8.57
CA VAL A 468 -19.31 -10.06 7.60
C VAL A 468 -20.31 -10.07 6.42
N VAL A 469 -21.60 -10.15 6.75
CA VAL A 469 -22.69 -10.22 5.76
C VAL A 469 -23.65 -9.05 5.97
N SER A 470 -24.12 -8.47 4.88
CA SER A 470 -25.08 -7.36 4.88
C SER A 470 -26.21 -7.61 3.86
N GLY A 471 -27.36 -6.96 4.07
CA GLY A 471 -28.50 -7.03 3.14
C GLY A 471 -29.19 -8.40 3.17
N SER A 472 -29.59 -8.92 2.00
CA SER A 472 -30.40 -10.15 1.87
C SER A 472 -29.75 -11.39 2.48
N ALA A 473 -28.44 -11.57 2.34
CA ALA A 473 -27.77 -12.74 2.90
C ALA A 473 -27.76 -12.73 4.45
N ALA A 474 -27.75 -11.55 5.08
CA ALA A 474 -27.90 -11.43 6.53
C ALA A 474 -29.33 -11.77 6.97
N GLN A 475 -30.32 -11.42 6.14
CA GLN A 475 -31.72 -11.78 6.34
C GLN A 475 -31.94 -13.29 6.31
N ASP A 476 -31.37 -13.96 5.32
CA ASP A 476 -31.52 -15.41 5.16
C ASP A 476 -30.91 -16.16 6.35
N LEU A 477 -29.73 -15.72 6.82
CA LEU A 477 -29.08 -16.28 8.01
C LEU A 477 -29.88 -16.01 9.28
N PHE A 478 -30.40 -14.79 9.46
CA PHE A 478 -31.27 -14.46 10.58
C PHE A 478 -32.53 -15.33 10.60
N HIS A 479 -33.19 -15.51 9.45
CA HIS A 479 -34.35 -16.39 9.33
C HIS A 479 -33.99 -17.85 9.58
N ALA A 480 -32.79 -18.31 9.21
CA ALA A 480 -32.34 -19.66 9.52
C ALA A 480 -32.17 -19.88 11.04
N VAL A 481 -31.70 -18.87 11.78
CA VAL A 481 -31.56 -18.92 13.25
C VAL A 481 -32.92 -18.78 13.95
N MET A 482 -33.61 -17.66 13.71
CA MET A 482 -34.79 -17.23 14.47
C MET A 482 -36.11 -17.70 13.88
N GLY A 483 -36.15 -18.17 12.62
CA GLY A 483 -37.40 -18.46 11.92
C GLY A 483 -38.29 -19.50 12.61
N ARG A 484 -37.70 -20.55 13.20
CA ARG A 484 -38.45 -21.55 13.97
C ARG A 484 -39.09 -20.94 15.22
N THR A 485 -38.35 -20.08 15.91
CA THR A 485 -38.82 -19.34 17.09
C THR A 485 -39.96 -18.39 16.73
N LEU A 486 -39.79 -17.61 15.66
CA LEU A 486 -40.81 -16.68 15.17
C LEU A 486 -42.10 -17.42 14.78
N SER A 487 -41.98 -18.53 14.04
CA SER A 487 -43.14 -19.36 13.69
C SER A 487 -43.84 -19.95 14.93
N MET A 488 -43.09 -20.38 15.95
CA MET A 488 -43.67 -20.87 17.20
C MET A 488 -44.43 -19.76 17.95
N THR A 489 -43.88 -18.55 18.01
CA THR A 489 -44.55 -17.41 18.65
C THR A 489 -45.79 -16.97 17.91
N LEU A 490 -45.78 -17.00 16.57
CA LEU A 490 -46.95 -16.69 15.74
C LEU A 490 -48.07 -17.71 15.94
N LYS A 491 -47.76 -19.01 15.88
CA LYS A 491 -48.74 -20.08 16.15
C LYS A 491 -49.36 -19.99 17.54
N HIS A 492 -48.56 -19.60 18.53
CA HIS A 492 -49.08 -19.39 19.87
C HIS A 492 -50.05 -18.20 19.94
N LEU A 493 -49.72 -17.10 19.25
CA LEU A 493 -50.60 -15.94 19.17
C LEU A 493 -51.91 -16.27 18.43
N GLU A 494 -51.84 -16.97 17.30
CA GLU A 494 -53.02 -17.44 16.56
C GLU A 494 -53.94 -18.28 17.46
N SER A 495 -53.36 -19.25 18.19
CA SER A 495 -54.11 -20.09 19.13
C SER A 495 -54.70 -19.30 20.31
N TYR A 496 -54.08 -18.21 20.74
CA TYR A 496 -54.66 -17.35 21.76
C TYR A 496 -55.81 -16.51 21.20
N LEU A 497 -55.64 -15.96 20.00
CA LEU A 497 -56.64 -15.09 19.36
C LEU A 497 -57.93 -15.83 18.98
N THR A 498 -57.87 -17.13 18.66
CA THR A 498 -59.08 -17.92 18.34
C THR A 498 -60.04 -18.04 19.51
N ASP A 499 -59.53 -18.05 20.74
CA ASP A 499 -60.31 -18.27 21.96
C ASP A 499 -60.35 -17.02 22.86
N CYS A 500 -59.96 -15.84 22.35
CA CYS A 500 -59.93 -14.59 23.11
C CYS A 500 -61.20 -13.77 22.92
N TYR A 501 -61.93 -13.52 24.01
CA TYR A 501 -63.11 -12.65 24.04
C TYR A 501 -62.84 -11.27 24.66
N ASP A 502 -61.59 -10.95 25.03
CA ASP A 502 -61.19 -9.66 25.58
C ASP A 502 -60.70 -8.70 24.47
N ALA A 503 -61.61 -7.86 23.98
CA ALA A 503 -61.32 -6.86 22.95
C ALA A 503 -60.27 -5.82 23.38
N ILE A 504 -60.18 -5.51 24.69
CA ILE A 504 -59.20 -4.54 25.21
C ILE A 504 -57.81 -5.17 25.21
N ALA A 505 -57.67 -6.42 25.64
CA ALA A 505 -56.39 -7.13 25.56
C ALA A 505 -55.87 -7.18 24.11
N VAL A 506 -56.74 -7.54 23.15
CA VAL A 506 -56.36 -7.58 21.73
C VAL A 506 -55.94 -6.21 21.22
N PHE A 507 -56.69 -5.16 21.55
CA PHE A 507 -56.35 -3.79 21.19
C PHE A 507 -55.00 -3.34 21.76
N LEU A 508 -54.72 -3.63 23.04
CA LEU A 508 -53.45 -3.34 23.68
C LEU A 508 -52.29 -4.11 23.02
N CYS A 509 -52.49 -5.39 22.70
CA CYS A 509 -51.51 -6.22 21.98
C CYS A 509 -51.16 -5.64 20.61
N ILE A 510 -52.15 -5.17 19.83
CA ILE A 510 -51.92 -4.49 18.55
C ILE A 510 -51.05 -3.24 18.74
N HIS A 511 -51.38 -2.42 19.73
CA HIS A 511 -50.59 -1.22 20.04
C HIS A 511 -49.15 -1.55 20.47
N ILE A 512 -48.95 -2.61 21.25
CA ILE A 512 -47.62 -3.09 21.65
C ILE A 512 -46.80 -3.48 20.41
N VAL A 513 -47.38 -4.24 19.47
CA VAL A 513 -46.70 -4.63 18.22
C VAL A 513 -46.32 -3.40 17.38
N LEU A 514 -47.25 -2.45 17.21
CA LEU A 514 -46.99 -1.22 16.46
C LEU A 514 -45.84 -0.40 17.07
N ARG A 515 -45.77 -0.31 18.40
CA ARG A 515 -44.67 0.39 19.09
C ARG A 515 -43.35 -0.38 18.99
N PHE A 516 -43.36 -1.71 19.10
CA PHE A 516 -42.17 -2.52 18.90
C PHE A 516 -41.64 -2.47 17.46
N ARG A 517 -42.51 -2.35 16.46
CA ARG A 517 -42.08 -2.11 15.06
C ARG A 517 -41.32 -0.80 14.92
N ASN A 518 -41.82 0.28 15.55
CA ASN A 518 -41.12 1.56 15.56
C ASN A 518 -39.77 1.49 16.31
N ILE A 519 -39.67 0.69 17.38
CA ILE A 519 -38.40 0.48 18.09
C ILE A 519 -37.42 -0.34 17.23
N ALA A 520 -37.90 -1.39 16.54
CA ALA A 520 -37.09 -2.18 15.62
C ALA A 520 -36.53 -1.32 14.47
N ALA A 521 -37.36 -0.45 13.89
CA ALA A 521 -36.95 0.50 12.85
C ALA A 521 -35.90 1.51 13.35
N LYS A 522 -36.03 2.00 14.60
CA LYS A 522 -35.03 2.90 15.21
C LYS A 522 -33.69 2.21 15.53
N ARG A 523 -33.67 0.89 15.67
CA ARG A 523 -32.48 0.10 16.00
C ARG A 523 -31.77 -0.45 14.76
N ASP A 524 -32.15 -0.01 13.55
CA ASP A 524 -31.55 -0.40 12.26
C ASP A 524 -31.46 -1.93 12.06
N VAL A 525 -32.56 -2.65 12.34
CA VAL A 525 -32.68 -4.08 12.06
C VAL A 525 -33.74 -4.33 10.96
N PRO A 526 -33.35 -4.29 9.67
CA PRO A 526 -34.27 -4.52 8.55
C PRO A 526 -34.93 -5.90 8.57
N ALA A 527 -34.37 -6.84 9.35
CA ALA A 527 -34.85 -8.23 9.42
C ALA A 527 -36.16 -8.43 10.14
N LEU A 528 -36.36 -7.61 11.15
CA LEU A 528 -37.58 -7.62 11.92
C LEU A 528 -38.70 -6.92 11.17
N ASP A 529 -38.38 -5.99 10.28
CA ASP A 529 -39.38 -5.22 9.56
C ASP A 529 -40.21 -6.12 8.62
N ARG A 530 -39.59 -7.12 7.98
CA ARG A 530 -40.31 -8.07 7.10
C ARG A 530 -41.19 -9.07 7.86
N SER A 531 -40.74 -9.52 9.02
CA SER A 531 -41.47 -10.47 9.88
C SER A 531 -42.58 -9.80 10.71
N LEU A 532 -42.40 -8.52 11.05
CA LEU A 532 -43.42 -7.69 11.71
C LEU A 532 -44.35 -7.00 10.69
N SER A 533 -43.94 -6.84 9.42
CA SER A 533 -44.84 -6.40 8.34
C SER A 533 -45.79 -7.50 7.90
N SER A 534 -45.41 -8.77 8.08
CA SER A 534 -46.31 -9.92 7.95
C SER A 534 -46.99 -10.23 9.29
N GLY A 535 -47.68 -9.24 9.87
CA GLY A 535 -48.75 -9.50 10.83
C GLY A 535 -50.08 -9.61 10.06
N PRO A 536 -51.10 -10.29 10.64
CA PRO A 536 -52.19 -11.00 9.96
C PRO A 536 -52.97 -10.22 8.89
#